data_AF-J9E6F8-F1
#
_entry.id   AF-J9E6F8-F1
#
_cell.length_a   1.000
_cell.length_b   1.000
_cell.length_c   1.000
_cell.angle_alpha   90.00
_cell.angle_beta   90.00
_cell.angle_gamma   90.00
#
_symmetry.space_group_name_H-M   'P 1'
#
loop_
_entity.id
_entity.type
_entity.pdbx_description
1 polymer ?
#
loop_
_entity_poly.entity_id
_entity_poly.type
_entity_poly.pdbx_seq_one_letter_code
_entity_poly.pdbx_strand_id
1 'polypeptide(L)' 'MLPKWFFFFFKVPTVFTSTYAEGIERVRTHKGRYAFLLEATANEYANTRKPCDTMKVGSNLNSVGYGVATPFGSPY' A
#
# COMPACT_ATOMS: atom_id res chain seq x y z
N MET A 1 12.19 13.93 20.88
CA MET A 1 12.28 13.69 19.41
C MET A 1 11.02 12.94 18.99
N LEU A 2 10.26 13.44 18.01
CA LEU A 2 9.01 12.78 17.58
C LEU A 2 9.33 11.56 16.68
N PRO A 3 8.56 10.45 16.78
CA PRO A 3 8.75 9.30 15.90
C PRO A 3 8.39 9.67 14.47
N LYS A 4 9.13 9.13 13.50
CA LYS A 4 8.99 9.50 12.07
C LYS A 4 7.57 9.29 11.52
N TRP A 5 6.83 8.31 12.06
CA TRP A 5 5.43 8.06 11.70
C TRP A 5 4.47 9.18 12.10
N PHE A 6 4.79 9.95 13.15
CA PHE A 6 4.01 11.11 13.58
C PHE A 6 3.88 12.13 12.43
N PHE A 7 4.90 12.26 11.60
CA PHE A 7 4.88 13.18 10.46
C PHE A 7 3.82 12.84 9.41
N PHE A 8 3.46 11.56 9.24
CA PHE A 8 2.43 11.17 8.26
C PHE A 8 1.04 11.69 8.65
N PHE A 9 0.71 11.67 9.94
CA PHE A 9 -0.59 12.08 10.45
C PHE A 9 -0.85 13.60 10.33
N PHE A 10 0.20 14.41 10.47
CA PHE A 10 0.07 15.87 10.50
C PHE A 10 0.43 16.55 9.18
N LYS A 11 0.73 15.80 8.12
CA LYS A 11 1.10 16.39 6.83
C LYS A 11 -0.14 16.91 6.10
N VAL A 12 -0.10 18.19 5.71
CA VAL A 12 -1.12 18.86 4.88
C VAL A 12 -0.50 19.21 3.52
N PRO A 13 -1.10 18.79 2.39
CA PRO A 13 -2.28 17.92 2.29
C PRO A 13 -1.98 16.47 2.73
N THR A 14 -3.04 15.73 3.08
CA THR A 14 -2.92 14.33 3.56
C THR A 14 -2.16 13.43 2.58
N VAL A 15 -1.33 12.56 3.14
CA VAL A 15 -0.57 11.53 2.39
C VAL A 15 -1.34 10.22 2.23
N PHE A 16 -2.41 10.04 2.99
CA PHE A 16 -3.25 8.85 2.93
C PHE A 16 -4.16 8.89 1.69
N THR A 17 -4.54 7.71 1.23
CA THR A 17 -5.49 7.49 0.14
C THR A 17 -6.56 6.51 0.61
N SER A 18 -7.75 6.57 0.03
CA SER A 18 -8.90 5.75 0.45
C SER A 18 -8.89 4.36 -0.18
N THR A 19 -8.25 4.21 -1.34
CA THR A 19 -8.20 2.96 -2.10
C THR A 19 -6.82 2.68 -2.67
N TYR A 20 -6.57 1.45 -3.10
CA TYR A 20 -5.35 1.08 -3.83
C TYR A 20 -5.26 1.79 -5.18
N ALA A 21 -6.37 1.89 -5.92
CA ALA A 21 -6.38 2.55 -7.22
C ALA A 21 -5.95 4.02 -7.11
N GLU A 22 -6.47 4.74 -6.11
CA GLU A 22 -6.07 6.12 -5.82
C GLU A 22 -4.59 6.23 -5.45
N GLY A 23 -4.08 5.35 -4.57
CA GLY A 23 -2.67 5.33 -4.18
C GLY A 23 -1.72 5.04 -5.36
N ILE A 24 -2.07 4.08 -6.21
CA ILE A 24 -1.30 3.72 -7.41
C ILE A 24 -1.30 4.89 -8.41
N GLU A 25 -2.47 5.50 -8.67
CA GLU A 25 -2.56 6.64 -9.57
C GLU A 25 -1.78 7.86 -9.04
N ARG A 26 -1.75 8.04 -7.72
CA ARG A 26 -0.94 9.07 -7.08
C ARG A 26 0.55 8.85 -7.31
N VAL A 27 1.05 7.61 -7.24
CA VAL A 27 2.44 7.28 -7.58
C VAL A 27 2.76 7.66 -9.04
N ARG A 28 1.89 7.28 -9.98
CA ARG A 28 2.06 7.57 -11.42
C ARG A 28 2.13 9.06 -11.72
N THR A 29 1.18 9.81 -11.16
CA THR A 29 1.02 11.25 -11.45
C THR A 29 2.08 12.13 -10.77
N HIS A 30 2.63 11.70 -9.63
CA HIS A 30 3.54 12.51 -8.82
C HIS A 30 5.02 12.42 -9.25
N LYS A 31 5.33 11.65 -10.30
CA LYS A 31 6.67 11.58 -10.94
C LYS A 31 7.81 11.32 -9.96
N GLY A 32 7.66 10.28 -9.13
CA GLY A 32 8.68 9.87 -8.14
C GLY A 32 8.71 10.68 -6.84
N ARG A 33 7.80 11.66 -6.67
CA ARG A 33 7.70 12.46 -5.43
C ARG A 33 6.73 11.88 -4.39
N TYR A 34 6.10 10.75 -4.72
CA TYR A 34 5.21 10.01 -3.84
C TYR A 34 5.54 8.52 -3.93
N ALA A 35 5.68 7.88 -2.76
CA ALA A 35 5.82 6.44 -2.63
C ALA A 35 4.61 5.92 -1.86
N PHE A 36 4.08 4.78 -2.28
CA PHE A 36 2.89 4.18 -1.70
C PHE A 36 3.23 2.85 -1.03
N LEU A 37 2.84 2.70 0.22
CA LEU A 37 2.96 1.45 0.95
C LEU A 37 1.65 0.68 0.81
N LEU A 38 1.75 -0.53 0.24
CA LEU A 38 0.64 -1.45 0.04
C LEU A 38 1.11 -2.89 0.27
N GLU A 39 0.17 -3.82 0.31
CA GLU A 39 0.46 -5.24 0.47
C GLU A 39 1.33 -5.79 -0.67
N ALA A 40 2.19 -6.76 -0.35
CA ALA A 40 3.13 -7.35 -1.30
C ALA A 40 2.46 -7.96 -2.54
N THR A 41 1.37 -8.71 -2.37
CA THR A 41 0.59 -9.33 -3.45
C THR A 41 -0.04 -8.29 -4.38
N ALA A 42 -0.64 -7.24 -3.81
CA ALA A 42 -1.23 -6.13 -4.56
C ALA A 42 -0.16 -5.33 -5.33
N ASN A 43 1.03 -5.15 -4.73
CA ASN A 43 2.18 -4.51 -5.38
C ASN A 43 2.67 -5.33 -6.58
N GLU A 44 2.86 -6.64 -6.41
CA GLU A 44 3.27 -7.55 -7.49
C GLU A 44 2.24 -7.56 -8.63
N TYR A 45 0.95 -7.62 -8.30
CA TYR A 45 -0.11 -7.49 -9.28
C TYR A 45 0.00 -6.17 -10.04
N ALA A 46 0.06 -5.03 -9.36
CA ALA A 46 0.13 -3.71 -10.00
C ALA A 46 1.34 -3.56 -10.94
N ASN A 47 2.52 -4.04 -10.52
CA ASN A 47 3.77 -3.95 -11.30
C ASN A 47 3.74 -4.73 -12.62
N THR A 48 2.91 -5.77 -12.73
CA THR A 48 2.78 -6.57 -13.96
C THR A 48 1.72 -6.02 -14.92
N ARG A 49 0.99 -4.96 -14.54
CA ARG A 49 -0.06 -4.35 -15.38
C ARG A 49 0.51 -3.24 -16.24
N LYS A 50 0.04 -3.17 -17.49
CA LYS A 50 0.28 -2.01 -18.36
C LYS A 50 -0.18 -0.72 -17.64
N PRO A 51 0.56 0.40 -17.79
CA PRO A 51 1.70 0.59 -18.69
C PRO A 51 3.07 0.22 -18.09
N CYS A 52 3.13 -0.63 -17.06
CA CYS A 52 4.38 -1.10 -16.42
C CYS A 52 5.20 0.06 -15.82
N ASP A 53 4.51 1.06 -15.29
CA ASP A 53 5.06 2.32 -14.78
C ASP A 53 5.20 2.35 -13.25
N THR A 54 5.05 1.19 -12.60
CA THR A 54 5.27 1.02 -11.16
C THR A 54 6.37 0.00 -10.91
N MET A 55 7.03 0.10 -9.75
CA MET A 55 8.03 -0.88 -9.32
C MET A 55 7.98 -1.08 -7.81
N LYS A 56 8.17 -2.32 -7.37
CA LYS A 56 8.48 -2.66 -5.99
C LYS A 56 9.95 -2.34 -5.70
N VAL A 57 10.20 -1.76 -4.54
CA VAL A 57 11.55 -1.46 -4.06
C VAL A 57 11.77 -2.12 -2.72
N GLY A 58 12.85 -2.90 -2.61
CA GLY A 58 13.27 -3.56 -1.38
C GLY A 58 12.40 -4.74 -0.95
N SER A 59 12.67 -5.21 0.27
CA SER A 59 12.00 -6.34 0.90
C SER A 59 10.65 -5.93 1.52
N ASN A 60 9.82 -6.91 1.86
CA ASN A 60 8.59 -6.65 2.61
C ASN A 60 8.92 -6.16 4.02
N LEU A 61 8.09 -5.26 4.58
CA LEU A 61 8.24 -4.75 5.94
C LEU A 61 7.85 -5.79 7.01
N ASN A 62 6.96 -6.71 6.65
CA ASN A 62 6.46 -7.78 7.50
C ASN A 62 6.10 -9.01 6.64
N SER A 63 5.70 -10.09 7.32
CA SER A 63 5.11 -11.26 6.69
C SER A 63 3.66 -11.39 7.17
N VAL A 64 2.72 -11.26 6.24
CA VAL A 64 1.28 -11.40 6.48
C VAL A 64 0.71 -12.39 5.46
N GLY A 65 -0.40 -13.06 5.82
CA GLY A 65 -1.06 -14.03 4.96
C GLY A 65 -2.58 -13.85 4.98
N TYR A 66 -3.23 -14.27 3.90
CA TYR A 66 -4.69 -14.32 3.82
C TYR A 66 -5.26 -15.54 4.53
N GLY A 67 -6.44 -15.40 5.11
CA GLY A 67 -7.20 -16.48 5.72
C GLY A 67 -8.68 -16.34 5.41
N VAL A 68 -9.39 -17.47 5.41
CA VAL A 68 -10.85 -17.50 5.35
C VAL A 68 -11.37 -17.34 6.78
N ALA A 69 -12.03 -16.22 7.06
CA ALA A 69 -12.63 -15.99 8.37
C ALA A 69 -14.03 -16.61 8.42
N THR A 70 -14.23 -17.57 9.32
CA THR A 70 -15.57 -18.08 9.68
C THR A 70 -16.03 -17.46 11.00
N PRO A 71 -17.35 -17.30 11.21
CA PRO A 71 -17.87 -16.89 12.51
C PRO A 71 -17.45 -17.86 13.62
N PHE A 72 -17.26 -17.34 14.84
CA PHE A 72 -16.97 -18.20 15.98
C PHE A 72 -18.11 -19.19 16.22
N GLY A 73 -17.79 -20.48 16.34
CA GLY A 73 -18.79 -21.55 16.48
C GLY A 73 -19.44 -22.00 15.16
N SER A 74 -18.89 -21.59 14.01
CA SER A 74 -19.29 -22.13 12.70
C SER A 74 -19.16 -23.66 12.68
N PRO A 75 -20.15 -24.40 12.13
CA PRO A 75 -20.06 -25.85 11.92
C PRO A 75 -19.15 -26.24 10.74
N TYR A 76 -18.65 -25.25 10.00
CA TYR A 76 -17.62 -25.35 8.98
C TYR A 76 -16.30 -24.78 9.50
#